data_AF-U2NMB5-F1
#
_entry.id   AF-U2NMB5-F1
#
_cell.length_a   1.000
_cell.length_b   1.000
_cell.length_c   1.000
_cell.angle_alpha   90.00
_cell.angle_beta   90.00
_cell.angle_gamma   90.00
#
_symmetry.space_group_name_H-M   'P 1'
#
loop_
_entity.id
_entity.type
_entity.pdbx_description
1 polymer ?
#
loop_
_entity_poly.entity_id
_entity_poly.type
_entity_poly.pdbx_seq_one_letter_code
_entity_poly.pdbx_strand_id
1 'polypeptide(L)'
;MYKIQANKTGTRFIEVSEEHLETLEKYQLLRNLVDSNGIVDENILDKLKLNVRSLLESDETSQRDLLDLCLDVIYNSNMKAFGLTNLVRLFVEWKDTKTGDDKAAE
;
A
#
# COMPACT_ATOMS: atom_id res chain seq x y z
N MET A 1 5.74 -8.48 10.13
CA MET A 1 6.59 -7.78 9.14
C MET A 1 6.60 -8.54 7.83
N TYR A 2 6.14 -7.89 6.77
CA TYR A 2 6.07 -8.41 5.40
C TYR A 2 7.18 -7.79 4.54
N LYS A 3 7.59 -8.46 3.46
CA LYS A 3 8.56 -7.93 2.51
C LYS A 3 8.01 -8.11 1.10
N ILE A 4 7.95 -7.01 0.35
CA ILE A 4 7.51 -7.03 -1.04
C ILE A 4 8.70 -6.82 -1.96
N GLN A 5 8.68 -7.50 -3.10
CA GLN A 5 9.70 -7.33 -4.12
C GLN A 5 9.40 -6.07 -4.95
N ALA A 6 10.34 -5.15 -5.03
CA ALA A 6 10.15 -3.86 -5.70
C ALA A 6 10.60 -3.86 -7.17
N ASN A 7 11.37 -4.86 -7.61
CA ASN A 7 11.89 -4.97 -8.97
C ASN A 7 11.70 -6.36 -9.57
N LYS A 8 11.72 -6.48 -10.90
CA LYS A 8 11.59 -7.78 -11.59
C LYS A 8 12.76 -8.75 -11.30
N THR A 9 13.94 -8.22 -10.99
CA THR A 9 15.15 -9.02 -10.73
C THR A 9 15.26 -9.58 -9.32
N GLY A 10 14.38 -9.18 -8.38
CA GLY A 10 14.40 -9.73 -7.01
C GLY A 10 15.57 -9.27 -6.15
N THR A 11 16.21 -8.15 -6.51
CA THR A 11 17.36 -7.60 -5.75
C THR A 11 16.98 -6.43 -4.84
N ARG A 12 15.76 -5.88 -5.02
CA ARG A 12 15.24 -4.77 -4.22
C ARG A 12 13.95 -5.19 -3.54
N PHE A 13 13.90 -4.95 -2.24
CA PHE A 13 12.76 -5.26 -1.40
C PHE A 13 12.33 -4.00 -0.67
N ILE A 14 11.04 -3.93 -0.36
CA ILE A 14 10.46 -2.92 0.52
C ILE A 14 9.87 -3.68 1.70
N GLU A 15 10.19 -3.24 2.90
CA GLU A 15 9.66 -3.81 4.12
C GLU A 15 8.33 -3.13 4.45
N VAL A 16 7.33 -3.94 4.79
CA VAL A 16 5.97 -3.49 5.06
C VAL A 16 5.51 -4.06 6.39
N SER A 17 5.35 -3.22 7.41
CA SER A 17 4.81 -3.59 8.71
C SER A 17 3.29 -3.79 8.68
N GLU A 18 2.73 -4.47 9.70
CA GLU A 18 1.28 -4.62 9.83
C GLU A 18 0.59 -3.27 10.02
N GLU A 19 1.19 -2.37 10.79
CA GLU A 19 0.71 -0.98 10.97
C GLU A 19 0.54 -0.24 9.64
N HIS A 20 1.42 -0.50 8.68
CA HIS A 20 1.30 0.05 7.33
C HIS A 20 0.07 -0.52 6.60
N LEU A 21 -0.20 -1.81 6.71
CA LEU A 21 -1.38 -2.44 6.10
C LEU A 21 -2.68 -1.95 6.74
N GLU A 22 -2.69 -1.79 8.05
CA GLU A 22 -3.83 -1.20 8.77
C GLU A 22 -4.07 0.24 8.34
N THR A 23 -3.01 1.02 8.14
CA THR A 23 -3.11 2.39 7.62
C THR A 23 -3.63 2.41 6.18
N LEU A 24 -3.16 1.52 5.30
CA LEU A 24 -3.67 1.38 3.94
C LEU A 24 -5.18 1.08 3.91
N GLU A 25 -5.65 0.24 4.83
CA GLU A 25 -7.06 -0.09 4.98
C GLU A 25 -7.87 1.07 5.55
N LYS A 26 -7.41 1.67 6.64
CA LYS A 26 -8.06 2.78 7.34
C LYS A 26 -8.34 3.95 6.41
N TYR A 27 -7.38 4.31 5.56
CA TYR A 27 -7.50 5.40 4.59
C TYR A 27 -7.97 4.93 3.20
N GLN A 28 -8.21 3.62 3.01
CA GLN A 28 -8.59 3.01 1.74
C GLN A 28 -7.71 3.45 0.55
N LEU A 29 -6.41 3.66 0.80
CA LEU A 29 -5.49 4.30 -0.16
C LEU A 29 -5.46 3.54 -1.49
N LEU A 30 -5.43 2.21 -1.44
CA LEU A 30 -5.35 1.34 -2.62
C LEU A 30 -6.68 1.20 -3.37
N ARG A 31 -7.82 1.50 -2.72
CA ARG A 31 -9.15 1.23 -3.27
C ARG A 31 -9.53 2.19 -4.41
N ASN A 32 -9.02 3.42 -4.37
CA ASN A 32 -9.27 4.44 -5.41
C ASN A 32 -8.13 4.53 -6.45
N LEU A 33 -7.13 3.65 -6.36
CA LEU A 33 -5.94 3.71 -7.22
C LEU A 33 -5.94 2.70 -8.35
N VAL A 34 -6.50 1.52 -8.11
CA VAL A 34 -6.60 0.49 -9.12
C VAL A 34 -7.76 0.85 -10.05
N ASP A 35 -7.44 1.56 -11.13
CA ASP A 35 -8.39 1.78 -12.21
C ASP A 35 -8.88 0.42 -12.75
N SER A 36 -10.05 0.40 -13.38
CA SER A 36 -10.84 -0.80 -13.73
C SER A 36 -10.10 -1.90 -14.51
N ASN A 37 -8.88 -1.66 -14.96
CA ASN A 37 -7.99 -2.62 -15.60
C ASN A 37 -7.08 -3.44 -14.66
N GLY A 38 -6.95 -3.10 -13.37
CA GLY A 38 -6.04 -3.83 -12.48
C GLY A 38 -4.55 -3.59 -12.75
N ILE A 39 -4.20 -2.68 -13.67
CA ILE A 39 -2.82 -2.39 -14.07
C ILE A 39 -2.30 -1.22 -13.24
N VAL A 40 -1.24 -1.48 -12.51
CA VAL A 40 -0.51 -0.46 -11.77
C VAL A 40 0.61 0.06 -12.66
N ASP A 41 0.56 1.35 -12.96
CA ASP A 41 1.54 2.04 -13.80
C ASP A 41 2.19 3.22 -13.06
N GLU A 42 3.21 3.84 -13.64
CA GLU A 42 3.90 4.96 -12.99
C GLU A 42 2.97 6.15 -12.70
N ASN A 43 1.94 6.34 -13.54
CA ASN A 43 0.90 7.35 -13.30
C ASN A 43 0.06 7.07 -12.04
N ILE A 44 -0.21 5.79 -11.74
CA ILE A 44 -0.94 5.40 -10.53
C ILE A 44 -0.10 5.65 -9.28
N LEU A 45 1.21 5.41 -9.35
CA LEU A 45 2.12 5.73 -8.27
C LEU A 45 2.15 7.23 -7.98
N ASP A 46 2.11 8.07 -9.02
CA ASP A 46 2.06 9.52 -8.85
C ASP A 46 0.73 9.96 -8.21
N LYS A 47 -0.40 9.41 -8.67
CA LYS A 47 -1.72 9.64 -8.04
C LYS A 47 -1.76 9.23 -6.58
N LEU A 48 -1.14 8.10 -6.22
CA LEU A 48 -1.04 7.64 -4.83
C LEU A 48 -0.28 8.66 -3.98
N LYS A 49 0.86 9.17 -4.47
CA LYS A 49 1.63 10.22 -3.79
C LYS A 49 0.81 11.48 -3.60
N LEU A 50 0.06 11.91 -4.62
CA LEU A 50 -0.82 13.07 -4.52
C LEU A 50 -1.95 12.84 -3.51
N ASN A 51 -2.58 11.67 -3.51
CA ASN A 51 -3.65 11.34 -2.57
C ASN A 51 -3.16 11.34 -1.12
N VAL A 52 -2.03 10.69 -0.85
CA VAL A 52 -1.41 10.68 0.48
C VAL A 52 -1.00 12.10 0.88
N ARG A 53 -0.45 12.91 -0.04
CA ARG A 53 -0.11 14.30 0.23
C ARG A 53 -1.35 15.13 0.61
N SER A 54 -2.46 14.98 -0.12
CA SER A 54 -3.71 15.68 0.23
C SER A 54 -4.28 15.25 1.57
N LEU A 55 -4.17 13.97 1.93
CA LEU A 55 -4.53 13.46 3.26
C LEU A 55 -3.59 14.03 4.34
N LEU A 56 -2.29 14.14 4.03
CA LEU A 56 -1.30 14.77 4.90
C LEU A 56 -1.56 16.29 5.10
N GLU A 57 -2.20 16.94 4.15
CA GLU A 57 -2.58 18.35 4.26
C GLU A 57 -3.93 18.55 4.99
N SER A 58 -4.75 17.51 5.11
CA SER A 58 -6.12 17.63 5.63
C SER A 58 -6.30 17.28 7.12
N ASP A 59 -5.43 16.43 7.70
CA ASP A 59 -5.67 15.84 9.04
C ASP A 59 -4.49 16.01 10.01
N GLU A 60 -4.41 17.11 10.76
CA GLU A 60 -3.23 17.42 11.60
C GLU A 60 -2.96 16.45 12.78
N THR A 61 -3.90 15.59 13.17
CA THR A 61 -3.87 14.91 14.49
C THR A 61 -3.56 13.40 14.46
N SER A 62 -3.53 12.74 13.30
CA SER A 62 -3.34 11.26 13.24
C SER A 62 -2.51 10.79 12.03
N GLN A 63 -1.44 11.51 11.71
CA GLN A 63 -0.61 11.25 10.53
C GLN A 63 0.69 10.51 10.80
N ARG A 64 1.02 10.19 12.06
CA ARG A 64 2.33 9.57 12.35
C ARG A 64 2.48 8.22 11.62
N ASP A 65 1.43 7.39 11.63
CA ASP A 65 1.39 6.12 10.90
C ASP A 65 1.38 6.29 9.37
N LEU A 66 0.67 7.31 8.88
CA LEU A 66 0.61 7.64 7.45
C LEU A 66 1.95 8.17 6.93
N LEU A 67 2.63 9.01 7.71
CA LEU A 67 3.97 9.53 7.42
C LEU A 67 5.00 8.41 7.37
N ASP A 68 4.97 7.50 8.35
CA ASP A 68 5.86 6.35 8.42
C ASP A 68 5.69 5.45 7.18
N LEU A 69 4.44 5.08 6.87
CA LEU A 69 4.09 4.37 5.63
C LEU A 69 4.60 5.11 4.39
N CYS A 70 4.45 6.43 4.36
CA CYS A 70 4.82 7.21 3.19
C CYS A 70 6.34 7.21 3.01
N LEU A 71 7.12 7.35 4.08
CA LEU A 71 8.58 7.36 4.03
C LEU A 71 9.16 5.97 3.69
N ASP A 72 8.66 4.92 4.33
CA ASP A 72 9.21 3.57 4.17
C ASP A 72 8.77 2.89 2.87
N VAL A 73 7.52 3.10 2.44
CA VAL A 73 6.92 2.39 1.31
C VAL A 73 6.71 3.27 0.08
N ILE A 74 6.01 4.40 0.22
CA ILE A 74 5.52 5.20 -0.91
C ILE A 74 6.62 6.05 -1.58
N TYR A 75 7.43 6.73 -0.76
CA TYR A 75 8.55 7.57 -1.18
C TYR A 75 9.85 6.78 -1.31
N ASN A 76 9.82 5.47 -1.09
CA ASN A 76 10.98 4.62 -1.27
C ASN A 76 11.50 4.73 -2.72
N SER A 77 12.81 4.94 -2.88
CA SER A 77 13.47 5.03 -4.19
C SER A 77 13.30 3.78 -5.06
N ASN A 78 12.93 2.66 -4.45
CA ASN A 78 12.66 1.40 -5.13
C ASN A 78 11.20 1.24 -5.56
N MET A 79 10.29 2.08 -5.03
CA MET A 79 8.87 2.00 -5.31
C MET A 79 8.61 2.40 -6.76
N LYS A 80 8.14 1.43 -7.54
CA LYS A 80 7.75 1.56 -8.94
C LYS A 80 6.40 0.86 -9.13
N ALA A 81 5.85 0.96 -10.34
CA ALA A 81 4.66 0.21 -10.76
C ALA A 81 4.67 -1.25 -10.27
N PHE A 82 5.78 -1.98 -10.47
CA PHE A 82 5.94 -3.36 -10.03
C PHE A 82 5.89 -3.55 -8.50
N GLY A 83 6.57 -2.70 -7.75
CA GLY A 83 6.54 -2.73 -6.28
C GLY A 83 5.14 -2.45 -5.75
N LEU A 84 4.43 -1.48 -6.35
CA LEU A 84 3.06 -1.16 -5.99
C LEU A 84 2.09 -2.30 -6.34
N THR A 85 2.27 -3.00 -7.46
CA THR A 85 1.50 -4.23 -7.75
C THR A 85 1.68 -5.29 -6.66
N ASN A 86 2.92 -5.52 -6.21
CA ASN A 86 3.18 -6.49 -5.14
C ASN A 86 2.63 -6.03 -3.79
N LEU A 87 2.68 -4.73 -3.50
CA LEU A 87 2.04 -4.15 -2.31
C LEU A 87 0.53 -4.39 -2.33
N VAL A 88 -0.13 -4.12 -3.47
CA VAL A 88 -1.58 -4.36 -3.63
C VAL A 88 -1.90 -5.83 -3.45
N ARG A 89 -1.11 -6.73 -4.03
CA ARG A 89 -1.31 -8.17 -3.87
C ARG A 89 -1.21 -8.59 -2.40
N LEU A 90 -0.14 -8.16 -1.72
CA LEU A 90 0.06 -8.45 -0.29
C LEU A 90 -1.07 -7.87 0.57
N PHE A 91 -1.55 -6.67 0.25
CA PHE A 91 -2.67 -6.04 0.95
C PHE A 91 -3.98 -6.81 0.75
N VAL A 92 -4.26 -7.29 -0.47
CA VAL A 92 -5.43 -8.11 -0.75
C VAL A 92 -5.35 -9.43 0.00
N GLU A 93 -4.19 -10.11 -0.01
CA GLU A 93 -3.97 -11.34 0.76
C GLU A 93 -4.15 -11.11 2.26
N TRP A 94 -3.56 -10.05 2.82
CA TRP A 94 -3.73 -9.69 4.23
C TRP A 94 -5.20 -9.40 4.57
N LYS A 95 -5.90 -8.66 3.72
CA LYS A 95 -7.33 -8.35 3.92
C LYS A 95 -8.17 -9.62 3.85
N ASP A 96 -7.89 -10.51 2.90
CA ASP A 96 -8.56 -11.80 2.78
C ASP A 96 -8.32 -12.65 4.03
N THR A 97 -7.11 -12.69 4.58
CA THR A 97 -6.84 -13.37 5.86
C THR A 97 -7.61 -12.77 7.04
N LYS A 98 -7.78 -11.43 7.06
CA LYS A 98 -8.49 -10.71 8.13
C LYS A 98 -10.02 -10.87 8.02
N THR A 99 -10.54 -11.06 6.81
CA THR A 99 -11.99 -11.24 6.55
C THR A 99 -12.37 -12.72 6.49
N GLY A 100 -11.43 -13.60 6.16
CA GLY A 100 -11.61 -15.05 6.01
C GLY A 100 -11.71 -15.81 7.34
N ASP A 101 -11.30 -15.20 8.45
CA ASP A 101 -11.58 -15.72 9.80
C ASP A 101 -13.10 -15.75 10.11
N ASP A 102 -13.91 -14.96 9.39
CA ASP A 102 -15.38 -14.96 9.49
C ASP A 102 -16.05 -16.03 8.61
N LYS A 103 -15.30 -16.74 7.75
CA LYS A 103 -15.85 -17.71 6.77
C LYS A 103 -15.55 -19.18 7.06
N ALA A 104 -14.90 -19.49 8.18
CA ALA A 104 -14.67 -20.87 8.63
C ALA A 104 -15.77 -21.40 9.58
N ALA A 105 -16.92 -20.75 9.61
CA ALA A 105 -18.10 -21.18 10.36
C ALA A 105 -19.35 -21.21 9.47
N GLU A 106 -19.33 -22.00 8.39
CA GLU A 106 -20.56 -22.50 7.76
C GLU A 106 -20.36 -23.92 7.22
#